data_AF-A0A950JJV7-F1
#
_entry.id   AF-A0A950JJV7-F1
#
_cell.length_a   1.000
_cell.length_b   1.000
_cell.length_c   1.000
_cell.angle_alpha   90.00
_cell.angle_beta   90.00
_cell.angle_gamma   90.00
#
_symmetry.space_group_name_H-M   'P 1'
#
loop_
_entity.id
_entity.type
_entity.pdbx_description
1 polymer ?
#
loop_
_entity_poly.entity_id
_entity_poly.type
_entity_poly.pdbx_seq_one_letter_code
_entity_poly.pdbx_strand_id
1 'polypeptide(L)'
;MGFLRRTDNAKPDFTSLQIQTSTSTLPIPIVWGQNKISPNVIWFANFRAVPGSSGKGIGGKGGLLGGAAAAANSYTYAADLIMALCEGPIAGVGWIWKDLSVYVAPELGIGIVPGETPQPVWPYLETTYPWNALAYQGTAIAWAAGYN
;
A
#
# COMPACT_ATOMS: atom_id res chain seq x y z
N MET A 1 12.78 49.00 22.36
CA MET A 1 11.71 48.31 21.62
C MET A 1 12.19 46.93 21.18
N GLY A 2 12.21 45.97 22.12
CA GLY A 2 12.63 44.59 21.84
C GLY A 2 11.44 43.75 21.42
N PHE A 3 11.37 43.43 20.13
CA PHE A 3 10.32 42.60 19.54
C PHE A 3 10.54 41.13 19.91
N LEU A 4 9.56 40.53 20.58
CA LEU A 4 9.56 39.16 21.08
C LEU A 4 9.70 38.16 19.92
N ARG A 5 10.88 37.56 19.72
CA ARG A 5 11.01 36.32 18.95
C ARG A 5 10.49 35.18 19.83
N ARG A 6 9.24 34.80 19.60
CA ARG A 6 8.62 33.58 20.11
C ARG A 6 9.36 32.37 19.53
N THR A 7 10.22 31.74 20.32
CA THR A 7 10.89 30.47 19.97
C THR A 7 9.99 29.29 20.30
N ASP A 8 8.73 29.33 19.86
CA ASP A 8 7.88 28.15 19.90
C ASP A 8 8.34 27.26 18.74
N ASN A 9 9.43 26.53 18.95
CA ASN A 9 9.75 25.36 18.15
C ASN A 9 8.75 24.27 18.56
N ALA A 10 7.48 24.49 18.22
CA ALA A 10 6.45 23.48 18.31
C ALA A 10 6.85 22.40 17.32
N LYS A 11 7.60 21.40 17.81
CA LYS A 11 7.79 20.15 17.10
C LYS A 11 6.37 19.64 16.81
N PRO A 12 5.95 19.52 15.56
CA PRO A 12 4.67 18.90 15.28
C PRO A 12 4.77 17.46 15.79
N ASP A 13 4.12 17.18 16.91
CA ASP A 13 3.90 15.82 17.36
C ASP A 13 2.87 15.23 16.39
N PHE A 14 3.39 14.59 15.34
CA PHE A 14 2.60 13.82 14.38
C PHE A 14 2.04 12.56 15.07
N THR A 15 1.05 12.75 15.93
CA THR A 15 0.24 11.69 16.55
C THR A 15 -1.08 11.48 15.79
N SER A 16 -1.26 12.17 14.66
CA SER A 16 -2.42 11.99 13.80
C SER A 16 -2.36 10.61 13.11
N LEU A 17 -3.54 10.00 12.96
CA LEU A 17 -3.69 8.74 12.26
C LEU A 17 -3.28 8.93 10.79
N GLN A 18 -2.19 8.28 10.41
CA GLN A 18 -1.69 8.27 9.04
C GLN A 18 -2.41 7.16 8.26
N ILE A 19 -3.37 7.53 7.41
CA ILE A 19 -4.14 6.60 6.57
C ILE A 19 -3.70 6.77 5.12
N GLN A 20 -3.52 5.65 4.43
CA GLN A 20 -3.37 5.63 2.97
C GLN A 20 -4.65 6.12 2.29
N THR A 21 -4.51 6.99 1.30
CA THR A 21 -5.63 7.53 0.52
C THR A 21 -5.44 7.28 -0.98
N SER A 22 -6.39 7.73 -1.81
CA SER A 22 -6.36 7.62 -3.27
C SER A 22 -6.91 8.91 -3.89
N THR A 23 -6.35 10.06 -3.49
CA THR A 23 -6.87 11.37 -3.88
C THR A 23 -5.99 12.00 -4.95
N SER A 24 -6.60 12.45 -6.06
CA SER A 24 -5.89 13.01 -7.22
C SER A 24 -5.28 14.39 -7.00
N THR A 25 -5.65 15.10 -5.93
CA THR A 25 -5.23 16.49 -5.66
C THR A 25 -4.23 16.62 -4.52
N LEU A 26 -3.69 15.49 -4.04
CA LEU A 26 -2.66 15.52 -3.01
C LEU A 26 -1.31 15.90 -3.64
N PRO A 27 -0.56 16.83 -3.03
CA PRO A 27 0.79 17.13 -3.47
C PRO A 27 1.71 15.93 -3.23
N ILE A 28 2.72 15.77 -4.09
CA ILE A 28 3.82 14.82 -3.85
C ILE A 28 4.69 15.39 -2.73
N PRO A 29 4.90 14.66 -1.62
CA PRO A 29 5.67 15.17 -0.51
C PRO A 29 7.17 15.13 -0.79
N ILE A 30 7.90 16.08 -0.22
CA ILE A 30 9.38 16.07 -0.15
C ILE A 30 9.77 15.64 1.26
N VAL A 31 10.58 14.60 1.36
CA VAL A 31 10.94 13.97 2.64
C VAL A 31 12.46 14.00 2.81
N TRP A 32 12.93 14.47 3.96
CA TRP A 32 14.36 14.54 4.27
C TRP A 32 14.72 13.59 5.41
N GLY A 33 15.69 12.69 5.16
CA GLY A 33 16.10 11.66 6.11
C GLY A 33 15.11 10.48 6.17
N GLN A 34 15.19 9.69 7.25
CA GLN A 34 14.34 8.52 7.44
C GLN A 34 13.07 8.91 8.20
N ASN A 35 11.95 9.00 7.50
CA ASN A 35 10.64 9.32 8.08
C ASN A 35 9.59 8.26 7.72
N LYS A 36 8.49 8.26 8.48
CA LYS A 36 7.29 7.48 8.16
C LYS A 36 6.28 8.36 7.43
N ILE A 37 5.80 7.87 6.30
CA ILE A 37 4.78 8.52 5.47
C ILE A 37 3.71 7.51 5.07
N SER A 38 2.49 7.99 4.83
CA SER A 38 1.46 7.19 4.15
C SER A 38 1.58 7.38 2.64
N PRO A 39 1.67 6.30 1.85
CA PRO A 39 1.56 6.42 0.41
C PRO A 39 0.18 6.92 -0.02
N ASN A 40 0.11 7.44 -1.24
CA ASN A 40 -1.14 7.70 -1.94
C ASN A 40 -1.25 6.75 -3.15
N VAL A 41 -2.39 6.07 -3.31
CA VAL A 41 -2.64 5.24 -4.49
C VAL A 41 -2.84 6.14 -5.71
N ILE A 42 -2.05 5.92 -6.76
CA ILE A 42 -2.09 6.70 -8.00
C ILE A 42 -2.62 5.90 -9.19
N TRP A 43 -2.59 4.57 -9.10
CA TRP A 43 -3.16 3.67 -10.09
C TRP A 43 -3.58 2.36 -9.42
N PHE A 44 -4.69 1.80 -9.90
CA PHE A 44 -5.12 0.45 -9.53
C PHE A 44 -5.88 -0.22 -10.66
N ALA A 45 -5.85 -1.54 -10.69
CA ALA A 45 -6.62 -2.38 -11.61
C ALA A 45 -6.92 -3.75 -10.99
N ASN A 46 -7.68 -4.59 -11.72
CA ASN A 46 -7.86 -6.01 -11.41
C ASN A 46 -8.42 -6.31 -10.00
N PHE A 47 -9.35 -5.47 -9.51
CA PHE A 47 -10.03 -5.72 -8.25
C PHE A 47 -10.90 -6.98 -8.36
N ARG A 48 -10.54 -8.03 -7.63
CA ARG A 48 -11.22 -9.33 -7.72
C ARG A 48 -11.39 -9.96 -6.34
N ALA A 49 -12.51 -10.67 -6.18
CA ALA A 49 -12.71 -11.56 -5.05
C ALA A 49 -11.95 -12.87 -5.28
N VAL A 50 -11.07 -13.22 -4.35
CA VAL A 50 -10.43 -14.52 -4.25
C VAL A 50 -11.26 -15.35 -3.27
N PRO A 51 -11.94 -16.40 -3.74
CA PRO A 51 -12.69 -17.27 -2.84
C PRO A 51 -11.69 -17.93 -1.88
N GLY A 52 -11.89 -17.71 -0.58
CA GLY A 52 -11.17 -18.47 0.43
C GLY A 52 -11.46 -19.94 0.20
N SER A 53 -10.42 -20.77 0.17
CA SER A 53 -10.63 -22.22 0.10
C SER A 53 -11.47 -22.60 1.31
N SER A 54 -12.73 -22.94 1.07
CA SER A 54 -13.61 -23.54 2.07
C SER A 54 -12.96 -24.85 2.47
N GLY A 55 -12.24 -24.80 3.59
CA GLY A 55 -11.72 -25.98 4.24
C GLY A 55 -12.88 -26.95 4.42
N LYS A 56 -12.71 -28.11 3.77
CA LYS A 56 -13.49 -29.35 3.89
C LYS A 56 -14.54 -29.33 5.00
N GLY A 57 -15.79 -29.62 4.63
CA GLY A 57 -16.79 -30.08 5.57
C GLY A 57 -16.20 -31.17 6.47
N ILE A 58 -16.23 -30.95 7.77
CA ILE A 58 -15.99 -31.99 8.75
C ILE A 58 -17.21 -32.91 8.65
N GLY A 59 -17.11 -33.91 7.79
CA GLY A 59 -17.97 -35.09 7.81
C GLY A 59 -17.70 -35.88 9.09
N GLY A 60 -18.22 -35.40 10.22
CA GLY A 60 -18.39 -36.21 11.41
C GLY A 60 -19.75 -36.90 11.31
N LYS A 61 -19.76 -38.23 11.16
CA LYS A 61 -20.99 -39.02 11.34
C LYS A 61 -21.49 -38.82 12.78
N GLY A 62 -22.53 -38.01 12.95
CA GLY A 62 -23.18 -37.82 14.24
C GLY A 62 -24.46 -36.99 14.14
N GLY A 63 -25.60 -37.68 14.04
CA GLY A 63 -26.83 -37.24 14.71
C GLY A 63 -27.75 -36.22 14.01
N LEU A 64 -28.52 -36.70 13.03
CA LEU A 64 -29.98 -36.58 12.83
C LEU A 64 -30.85 -35.38 13.33
N LEU A 65 -30.38 -34.33 14.00
CA LEU A 65 -31.27 -33.23 14.44
C LEU A 65 -30.66 -31.84 14.20
N GLY A 66 -30.96 -31.27 13.03
CA GLY A 66 -31.11 -29.82 12.82
C GLY A 66 -29.90 -28.94 13.11
N GLY A 67 -28.82 -29.06 12.32
CA GLY A 67 -27.65 -28.18 12.41
C GLY A 67 -27.14 -27.76 11.05
N ALA A 68 -27.77 -26.76 10.43
CA ALA A 68 -27.19 -26.07 9.27
C ALA A 68 -26.14 -25.08 9.79
N ALA A 69 -24.94 -25.58 10.11
CA ALA A 69 -23.79 -24.71 10.30
C ALA A 69 -23.49 -24.03 8.96
N ALA A 70 -23.89 -22.75 8.85
CA ALA A 70 -23.59 -21.93 7.70
C ALA A 70 -22.07 -21.89 7.50
N ALA A 71 -21.59 -22.51 6.42
CA ALA A 71 -20.22 -22.32 5.98
C ALA A 71 -20.07 -20.83 5.65
N ALA A 72 -19.40 -20.07 6.53
CA ALA A 72 -19.06 -18.69 6.26
C ALA A 72 -18.09 -18.69 5.08
N ASN A 73 -18.59 -18.37 3.89
CA ASN A 73 -17.75 -18.17 2.70
C ASN A 73 -16.88 -16.94 2.97
N SER A 74 -15.64 -17.15 3.40
CA SER A 74 -14.67 -16.06 3.51
C SER A 74 -14.18 -15.70 2.12
N TYR A 75 -14.30 -14.42 1.77
CA TYR A 75 -13.73 -13.86 0.55
C TYR A 75 -12.56 -12.97 0.93
N THR A 76 -11.41 -13.19 0.30
CA THR A 76 -10.32 -12.21 0.30
C THR A 76 -10.40 -11.40 -1.00
N TYR A 77 -9.89 -10.19 -1.00
CA TYR A 77 -9.88 -9.34 -2.19
C TYR A 77 -8.45 -9.06 -2.58
N ALA A 78 -8.18 -9.02 -3.88
CA ALA A 78 -6.87 -8.69 -4.41
C ALA A 78 -7.00 -7.61 -5.49
N ALA A 79 -6.00 -6.73 -5.58
CA ALA A 79 -5.90 -5.71 -6.62
C ALA A 79 -4.45 -5.49 -7.05
N ASP A 80 -4.26 -5.05 -8.29
CA ASP A 80 -2.97 -4.57 -8.78
C ASP A 80 -2.91 -3.07 -8.53
N LEU A 81 -1.83 -2.55 -7.93
CA LEU A 81 -1.77 -1.15 -7.52
C LEU A 81 -0.38 -0.55 -7.60
N ILE A 82 -0.36 0.78 -7.78
CA ILE A 82 0.82 1.64 -7.68
C ILE A 82 0.53 2.76 -6.69
N MET A 83 1.48 2.99 -5.81
CA MET A 83 1.43 3.96 -4.73
C MET A 83 2.60 4.94 -4.83
N ALA A 84 2.31 6.24 -4.84
CA ALA A 84 3.32 7.28 -4.73
C ALA A 84 3.74 7.48 -3.27
N LEU A 85 5.05 7.55 -3.04
CA LEU A 85 5.65 7.80 -1.73
C LEU A 85 6.03 9.27 -1.60
N CYS A 86 7.04 9.70 -2.32
CA CYS A 86 7.61 11.04 -2.25
C CYS A 86 8.35 11.39 -3.55
N GLU A 87 8.78 12.63 -3.66
CA GLU A 87 9.75 13.04 -4.68
C GLU A 87 11.06 12.24 -4.47
N GLY A 88 11.61 11.71 -5.56
CA GLY A 88 12.84 10.91 -5.57
C GLY A 88 14.09 11.74 -5.92
N PRO A 89 15.28 11.11 -5.97
CA PRO A 89 15.54 9.70 -5.66
C PRO A 89 15.65 9.43 -4.15
N ILE A 90 15.12 8.30 -3.70
CA ILE A 90 15.27 7.83 -2.31
C ILE A 90 16.31 6.71 -2.17
N ALA A 91 16.92 6.61 -0.98
CA ALA A 91 17.83 5.50 -0.67
C ALA A 91 17.11 4.14 -0.55
N GLY A 92 15.82 4.14 -0.18
CA GLY A 92 15.00 2.95 -0.06
C GLY A 92 13.93 3.08 1.02
N VAL A 93 13.17 2.00 1.22
CA VAL A 93 12.16 1.90 2.29
C VAL A 93 12.53 0.71 3.17
N GLY A 94 12.67 0.96 4.47
CA GLY A 94 13.05 -0.07 5.44
C GLY A 94 11.87 -0.94 5.89
N TRP A 95 10.87 -0.30 6.51
CA TRP A 95 9.74 -0.99 7.11
C TRP A 95 8.41 -0.51 6.53
N ILE A 96 7.47 -1.44 6.42
CA ILE A 96 6.10 -1.19 6.02
C ILE A 96 5.20 -1.61 7.17
N TRP A 97 4.39 -0.66 7.64
CA TRP A 97 3.40 -0.92 8.67
C TRP A 97 2.08 -1.24 7.97
N LYS A 98 1.57 -2.45 8.21
CA LYS A 98 0.25 -2.87 7.76
C LYS A 98 -0.55 -3.30 8.98
N ASP A 99 -1.68 -2.64 9.20
CA ASP A 99 -2.53 -2.82 10.38
C ASP A 99 -1.72 -2.60 11.68
N LEU A 100 -1.48 -3.66 12.46
CA LEU A 100 -0.72 -3.63 13.72
C LEU A 100 0.66 -4.29 13.61
N SER A 101 1.07 -4.72 12.41
CA SER A 101 2.29 -5.49 12.18
C SER A 101 3.27 -4.75 11.27
N VAL A 102 4.55 -5.12 11.40
CA VAL A 102 5.66 -4.54 10.64
C VAL A 102 6.18 -5.59 9.68
N TYR A 103 6.37 -5.20 8.44
CA TYR A 103 6.84 -6.04 7.35
C TYR A 103 7.98 -5.36 6.59
N VAL A 104 8.67 -6.14 5.77
CA VAL A 104 9.51 -5.62 4.69
C VAL A 104 8.81 -5.79 3.34
N ALA A 105 9.18 -4.98 2.34
CA ALA A 105 8.48 -4.95 1.06
C ALA A 105 8.30 -6.34 0.38
N PRO A 106 9.32 -7.23 0.36
CA PRO A 106 9.17 -8.56 -0.24
C PRO A 106 8.13 -9.45 0.45
N GLU A 107 7.92 -9.32 1.75
CA GLU A 107 6.92 -10.12 2.50
C GLU A 107 5.48 -9.79 2.08
N LEU A 108 5.27 -8.57 1.59
CA LEU A 108 3.98 -8.09 1.10
C LEU A 108 3.87 -8.17 -0.43
N GLY A 109 4.86 -8.73 -1.12
CA GLY A 109 4.90 -8.73 -2.58
C GLY A 109 5.01 -7.32 -3.19
N ILE A 110 5.49 -6.35 -2.40
CA ILE A 110 5.67 -4.96 -2.84
C ILE A 110 7.07 -4.80 -3.42
N GLY A 111 7.14 -4.27 -4.64
CA GLY A 111 8.39 -3.75 -5.20
C GLY A 111 8.46 -2.24 -5.05
N ILE A 112 9.68 -1.71 -4.96
CA ILE A 112 9.93 -0.29 -4.73
C ILE A 112 10.90 0.23 -5.78
N VAL A 113 10.60 1.42 -6.28
CA VAL A 113 11.46 2.15 -7.20
C VAL A 113 11.86 3.47 -6.58
N PRO A 114 13.15 3.83 -6.63
CA PRO A 114 13.65 5.00 -5.92
C PRO A 114 13.14 6.35 -6.44
N GLY A 115 12.51 6.42 -7.62
CA GLY A 115 12.08 7.70 -8.20
C GLY A 115 13.19 8.43 -8.96
N GLU A 116 14.11 7.69 -9.58
CA GLU A 116 15.15 8.28 -10.43
C GLU A 116 14.56 8.89 -11.72
N THR A 117 15.36 9.73 -12.38
CA THR A 117 15.02 10.28 -13.70
C THR A 117 16.20 10.00 -14.65
N PRO A 118 16.08 9.07 -15.61
CA PRO A 118 14.90 8.29 -15.95
C PRO A 118 14.66 7.08 -15.03
N GLN A 119 13.39 6.73 -14.84
CA GLN A 119 12.95 5.50 -14.16
C GLN A 119 12.28 4.56 -15.17
N PRO A 120 12.47 3.23 -15.06
CA PRO A 120 11.77 2.27 -15.92
C PRO A 120 10.28 2.18 -15.57
N VAL A 121 9.46 1.82 -16.56
CA VAL A 121 8.07 1.45 -16.33
C VAL A 121 8.04 0.10 -15.60
N TRP A 122 7.02 -0.14 -14.77
CA TRP A 122 6.85 -1.43 -14.11
C TRP A 122 6.60 -2.53 -15.16
N PRO A 123 7.47 -3.56 -15.29
CA PRO A 123 7.35 -4.52 -16.39
C PRO A 123 6.01 -5.27 -16.45
N TYR A 124 5.36 -5.49 -15.30
CA TYR A 124 4.02 -6.10 -15.26
C TYR A 124 2.96 -5.25 -15.97
N LEU A 125 3.03 -3.92 -15.86
CA LEU A 125 2.12 -3.04 -16.61
C LEU A 125 2.44 -3.05 -18.09
N GLU A 126 3.71 -3.05 -18.49
CA GLU A 126 4.08 -3.07 -19.90
C GLU A 126 3.48 -4.29 -20.62
N THR A 127 3.43 -5.45 -19.95
CA THR A 127 2.87 -6.67 -20.52
C THR A 127 1.35 -6.77 -20.40
N THR A 128 0.78 -6.34 -19.26
CA THR A 128 -0.62 -6.63 -18.90
C THR A 128 -1.55 -5.45 -19.19
N TYR A 129 -1.06 -4.22 -19.03
CA TYR A 129 -1.80 -2.97 -19.17
C TYR A 129 -0.99 -1.93 -19.97
N PRO A 130 -0.60 -2.21 -21.23
CA PRO A 130 0.37 -1.40 -21.96
C PRO A 130 -0.05 0.07 -22.14
N TRP A 131 -1.35 0.34 -22.26
CA TRP A 131 -1.88 1.70 -22.40
C TRP A 131 -1.87 2.53 -21.11
N ASN A 132 -1.64 1.88 -19.96
CA ASN A 132 -1.59 2.51 -18.65
C ASN A 132 -0.17 2.51 -18.07
N ALA A 133 0.80 1.96 -18.81
CA ALA A 133 2.16 1.71 -18.37
C ALA A 133 2.96 3.03 -18.36
N LEU A 134 2.91 3.73 -17.22
CA LEU A 134 3.62 4.99 -16.99
C LEU A 134 4.85 4.76 -16.12
N ALA A 135 5.94 5.48 -16.40
CA ALA A 135 7.21 5.37 -15.69
C ALA A 135 7.25 6.11 -14.33
N TYR A 136 6.36 7.09 -14.12
CA TYR A 136 6.33 7.97 -12.94
C TYR A 136 7.71 8.52 -12.55
N GLN A 137 8.40 9.16 -13.51
CA GLN A 137 9.75 9.69 -13.32
C GLN A 137 9.80 10.73 -12.19
N GLY A 138 10.88 10.74 -11.42
CA GLY A 138 11.07 11.68 -10.30
C GLY A 138 10.20 11.41 -9.07
N THR A 139 9.35 10.38 -9.09
CA THR A 139 8.51 9.99 -7.95
C THR A 139 8.87 8.59 -7.51
N ALA A 140 9.24 8.44 -6.23
CA ALA A 140 9.42 7.12 -5.65
C ALA A 140 8.07 6.42 -5.55
N ILE A 141 7.98 5.23 -6.11
CA ILE A 141 6.74 4.45 -6.15
C ILE A 141 6.92 3.08 -5.54
N ALA A 142 5.85 2.59 -4.93
CA ALA A 142 5.69 1.21 -4.51
C ALA A 142 4.60 0.56 -5.37
N TRP A 143 4.87 -0.63 -5.90
CA TRP A 143 3.93 -1.39 -6.72
C TRP A 143 3.69 -2.78 -6.17
N ALA A 144 2.50 -3.32 -6.43
CA ALA A 144 2.17 -4.69 -6.08
C ALA A 144 1.15 -5.24 -7.06
N ALA A 145 1.38 -6.47 -7.53
CA ALA A 145 0.42 -7.22 -8.32
C ALA A 145 -0.32 -8.20 -7.41
N GLY A 146 -1.66 -8.19 -7.44
CA GLY A 146 -2.50 -9.05 -6.63
C GLY A 146 -2.40 -8.80 -5.13
N TYR A 147 -2.18 -7.55 -4.71
CA TYR A 147 -2.08 -7.16 -3.31
C TYR A 147 -3.40 -7.42 -2.55
N ASN A 148 -3.32 -8.07 -1.38
CA ASN A 148 -4.45 -8.59 -0.61
C ASN A 148 -4.44 -8.22 0.89
#